data_AF-W0RJA8-F1
#
_entry.id   AF-W0RJA8-F1
#
_cell.length_a   1.000
_cell.length_b   1.000
_cell.length_c   1.000
_cell.angle_alpha   90.00
_cell.angle_beta   90.00
_cell.angle_gamma   90.00
#
_symmetry.space_group_name_H-M   'P 1'
#
loop_
_entity.id
_entity.type
_entity.pdbx_description
1 polymer ?
#
loop_
_entity_poly.entity_id
_entity_poly.type
_entity_poly.pdbx_seq_one_letter_code
_entity_poly.pdbx_strand_id
1 'polypeptide(L)'
;MQAQIITYQLDDISQAEYLRKMVEPDAPVLANVNGLISKVWLADEERNAFGGFYLWESKEAMDAFMHSDLVKAVVSRPFVKNVSSVDYEVNETASRITRGLK
;
A
#
# COMPACT_ATOMS: atom_id res chain seq x y z
N MET A 1 8.43 -5.66 13.64
CA MET A 1 8.06 -5.10 12.31
C MET A 1 6.73 -5.67 11.85
N GLN A 2 5.98 -4.95 11.02
CA GLN A 2 4.70 -5.43 10.46
C GLN A 2 4.74 -5.41 8.93
N ALA A 3 4.24 -6.47 8.30
CA ALA A 3 3.99 -6.50 6.86
C ALA A 3 2.50 -6.34 6.60
N GLN A 4 2.15 -5.60 5.55
CA GLN A 4 0.75 -5.38 5.19
C GLN A 4 0.58 -5.48 3.68
N ILE A 5 -0.50 -6.11 3.24
CA ILE A 5 -0.93 -6.13 1.85
C ILE A 5 -2.26 -5.38 1.79
N ILE A 6 -2.29 -4.31 1.00
CA ILE A 6 -3.52 -3.58 0.68
C ILE A 6 -3.81 -3.82 -0.79
N THR A 7 -5.02 -4.27 -1.11
CA THR A 7 -5.49 -4.42 -2.49
C THR A 7 -6.78 -3.64 -2.71
N TYR A 8 -7.02 -3.27 -3.95
CA TYR A 8 -8.23 -2.59 -4.41
C TYR A 8 -8.42 -2.84 -5.90
N GLN A 9 -9.63 -2.57 -6.37
CA GLN A 9 -9.98 -2.56 -7.78
C GLN A 9 -10.23 -1.12 -8.24
N LEU A 10 -10.11 -0.90 -9.54
CA LEU A 10 -10.33 0.41 -10.14
C LEU A 10 -11.48 0.33 -11.16
N ASP A 11 -12.46 1.21 -11.02
CA ASP A 11 -13.59 1.32 -11.93
C ASP A 11 -13.47 2.58 -12.79
N ASP A 12 -13.86 2.47 -14.07
CA ASP A 12 -14.04 3.61 -14.99
C ASP A 12 -12.81 4.53 -15.13
N ILE A 13 -11.60 3.99 -14.99
CA ILE A 13 -10.35 4.71 -15.27
C ILE A 13 -9.38 3.87 -16.09
N SER A 14 -8.69 4.53 -17.01
CA SER A 14 -7.59 3.93 -17.78
C SER A 14 -6.32 3.78 -16.94
N GLN A 15 -5.38 2.96 -17.42
CA GLN A 15 -4.04 2.84 -16.83
C GLN A 15 -3.32 4.21 -16.75
N ALA A 16 -3.43 5.04 -17.78
CA ALA A 16 -2.85 6.38 -17.79
C ALA A 16 -3.46 7.28 -16.70
N GLU A 17 -4.76 7.16 -16.47
CA GLU A 17 -5.43 7.87 -15.38
C GLU A 17 -5.07 7.33 -14.01
N TYR A 18 -4.89 6.01 -13.84
CA TYR A 18 -4.38 5.43 -12.60
C TYR A 18 -3.01 6.02 -12.23
N LEU A 19 -2.09 6.10 -13.20
CA LEU A 19 -0.77 6.69 -12.99
C LEU A 19 -0.88 8.16 -12.56
N ARG A 20 -1.67 8.97 -13.27
CA ARG A 20 -1.79 10.41 -12.99
C ARG A 20 -2.61 10.75 -11.74
N LYS A 21 -3.68 10.01 -11.47
CA LYS A 21 -4.64 10.31 -10.40
C LYS A 21 -4.30 9.63 -9.07
N MET A 22 -3.48 8.58 -9.08
CA MET A 22 -3.05 7.87 -7.87
C MET A 22 -1.53 7.84 -7.71
N VAL A 23 -0.80 7.28 -8.67
CA VAL A 23 0.63 6.98 -8.46
C VAL A 23 1.48 8.25 -8.32
N GLU A 24 1.38 9.16 -9.29
CA GLU A 24 2.13 10.43 -9.29
C GLU A 24 1.91 11.28 -8.03
N PRO A 25 0.66 11.52 -7.56
CA PRO A 25 0.44 12.31 -6.35
C PRO A 25 0.73 11.54 -5.05
N ASP A 26 0.41 10.24 -4.97
CA ASP A 26 0.46 9.51 -3.71
C ASP A 26 1.86 8.97 -3.39
N ALA A 27 2.64 8.56 -4.40
CA ALA A 27 3.94 7.92 -4.15
C ALA A 27 4.93 8.83 -3.38
N PRO A 28 5.09 10.12 -3.71
CA PRO A 28 5.96 11.02 -2.94
C PRO A 28 5.44 11.26 -1.51
N VAL A 29 4.12 11.33 -1.31
CA VAL A 29 3.52 11.51 0.02
C VAL A 29 3.76 10.26 0.87
N LEU A 30 3.49 9.07 0.30
CA LEU A 30 3.70 7.78 0.96
C LEU A 30 5.16 7.56 1.34
N ALA A 31 6.12 7.99 0.50
CA ALA A 31 7.55 7.90 0.79
C ALA A 31 7.98 8.67 2.06
N ASN A 32 7.15 9.58 2.56
CA ASN A 32 7.40 10.38 3.77
C ASN A 32 6.55 9.95 4.97
N VAL A 33 5.80 8.84 4.87
CA VAL A 33 4.99 8.35 6.00
C VAL A 33 5.91 7.83 7.09
N ASN A 34 5.73 8.37 8.31
CA ASN A 34 6.52 7.96 9.47
C ASN A 34 6.33 6.46 9.78
N GLY A 35 7.44 5.76 9.99
CA GLY A 35 7.45 4.32 10.28
C GLY A 35 7.18 3.41 9.09
N LEU A 36 6.97 3.94 7.88
CA LEU A 36 6.99 3.15 6.65
C LEU A 36 8.44 2.93 6.21
N ILE A 37 8.86 1.67 6.13
CA ILE A 37 10.20 1.30 5.64
C ILE A 37 10.20 1.23 4.12
N SER A 38 9.20 0.57 3.55
CA SER A 38 9.06 0.47 2.09
C SER A 38 7.64 0.14 1.67
N LYS A 39 7.30 0.53 0.44
CA LYS A 39 6.10 0.11 -0.27
C LYS A 39 6.49 -0.39 -1.65
N VAL A 40 6.05 -1.60 -2.00
CA VAL A 40 6.10 -2.14 -3.37
C VAL A 40 4.71 -2.01 -3.96
N TRP A 41 4.58 -1.30 -5.08
CA TRP A 41 3.30 -1.15 -5.78
C TRP A 41 2.94 -2.43 -6.55
N LEU A 42 1.67 -2.82 -6.47
CA LEU A 42 1.13 -4.00 -7.14
C LEU A 42 0.12 -3.56 -8.20
N ALA A 43 0.20 -4.11 -9.41
CA ALA A 43 -0.75 -3.84 -10.48
C ALA A 43 -0.89 -5.07 -11.38
N ASP A 44 -2.13 -5.49 -11.58
CA ASP A 44 -2.56 -6.50 -12.53
C ASP A 44 -3.80 -5.95 -13.26
N GLU A 45 -3.57 -5.41 -14.46
CA GLU A 45 -4.63 -4.79 -15.26
C GLU A 45 -5.62 -5.81 -15.81
N GLU A 46 -5.16 -7.02 -16.15
CA GLU A 46 -6.03 -8.08 -16.69
C GLU A 46 -7.06 -8.52 -15.65
N ARG A 47 -6.66 -8.60 -14.37
CA ARG A 47 -7.54 -9.00 -13.26
C ARG A 47 -8.18 -7.84 -12.53
N ASN A 48 -7.95 -6.60 -12.97
CA ASN A 48 -8.34 -5.38 -12.27
C ASN A 48 -7.98 -5.45 -10.76
N ALA A 49 -6.71 -5.73 -10.46
CA ALA A 49 -6.21 -5.86 -9.11
C ALA A 49 -4.98 -4.98 -8.90
N PHE A 50 -5.12 -3.98 -8.03
CA PHE A 50 -4.09 -3.01 -7.71
C PHE A 50 -3.81 -3.02 -6.22
N GLY A 51 -2.67 -2.48 -5.80
CA GLY A 51 -2.35 -2.52 -4.38
C GLY A 51 -0.95 -2.08 -4.00
N GLY A 52 -0.58 -2.48 -2.80
CA GLY A 52 0.78 -2.36 -2.31
C GLY A 52 1.11 -3.40 -1.26
N PHE A 53 2.35 -3.87 -1.28
CA PHE A 53 2.99 -4.54 -0.15
C PHE A 53 3.76 -3.50 0.65
N TYR A 54 3.49 -3.41 1.94
CA TYR A 54 4.06 -2.42 2.85
C TYR A 54 4.86 -3.13 3.92
N LEU A 55 6.01 -2.54 4.25
CA LEU A 55 6.83 -2.95 5.36
C LEU A 55 6.92 -1.80 6.37
N TRP A 56 6.53 -2.07 7.60
CA TRP A 56 6.43 -1.10 8.68
C TRP A 56 7.42 -1.41 9.80
N GLU A 57 7.94 -0.36 10.43
CA GLU A 57 8.78 -0.48 11.62
C GLU A 57 8.05 -1.20 12.76
N SER A 58 6.77 -0.89 12.96
CA SER A 58 5.92 -1.50 13.99
C SER A 58 4.45 -1.59 13.59
N LYS A 59 3.67 -2.34 14.37
CA LYS A 59 2.21 -2.43 14.22
C LYS A 59 1.53 -1.09 14.49
N GLU A 60 2.05 -0.31 15.45
CA GLU A 60 1.54 1.01 15.81
C GLU A 60 1.72 2.01 14.66
N ALA A 61 2.85 1.98 13.96
CA ALA A 61 3.09 2.83 12.79
C ALA A 61 2.11 2.50 11.65
N MET A 62 1.89 1.21 11.39
CA MET A 62 0.87 0.74 10.43
C MET A 62 -0.52 1.23 10.84
N ASP A 63 -0.90 1.05 12.10
CA ASP A 63 -2.23 1.46 12.59
C ASP A 63 -2.40 2.97 12.49
N ALA A 64 -1.39 3.77 12.84
CA ALA A 64 -1.43 5.22 12.69
C ALA A 64 -1.65 5.63 11.22
N PHE A 65 -0.97 4.96 10.27
CA PHE A 65 -1.20 5.17 8.84
C PHE A 65 -2.63 4.78 8.43
N MET A 66 -3.15 3.63 8.86
CA MET A 66 -4.49 3.17 8.51
C MET A 66 -5.62 4.08 9.01
N HIS A 67 -5.39 4.82 10.10
CA HIS A 67 -6.35 5.81 10.63
C HIS A 67 -6.14 7.24 10.08
N SER A 68 -5.12 7.44 9.24
CA SER A 68 -4.76 8.76 8.70
C SER A 68 -5.77 9.28 7.67
N ASP A 69 -5.79 10.60 7.49
CA ASP A 69 -6.61 11.23 6.46
C ASP A 69 -6.12 10.92 5.04
N LEU A 70 -4.86 10.49 4.88
CA LEU A 70 -4.35 10.02 3.59
C LEU A 70 -5.08 8.76 3.13
N VAL A 71 -5.24 7.77 4.02
CA VAL A 71 -5.99 6.55 3.70
C VAL A 71 -7.45 6.88 3.42
N LYS A 72 -8.08 7.73 4.25
CA LYS A 72 -9.47 8.18 4.03
C LYS A 72 -9.64 8.85 2.67
N ALA A 73 -8.72 9.74 2.28
CA ALA A 73 -8.75 10.43 1.01
C ALA A 73 -8.66 9.44 -0.17
N VAL A 74 -7.75 8.46 -0.10
CA VAL A 74 -7.57 7.46 -1.16
C VAL A 74 -8.81 6.58 -1.31
N VAL A 75 -9.34 6.02 -0.21
CA VAL A 75 -10.51 5.12 -0.29
C VAL A 75 -11.81 5.85 -0.61
N SER A 76 -11.87 7.17 -0.41
CA SER A 76 -13.02 7.99 -0.78
C SER A 76 -13.12 8.30 -2.28
N ARG A 77 -12.07 8.01 -3.06
CA ARG A 77 -12.06 8.22 -4.50
C ARG A 77 -13.14 7.34 -5.16
N PRO A 78 -14.01 7.90 -6.01
CA PRO A 78 -15.19 7.17 -6.52
C PRO A 78 -14.82 5.95 -7.36
N PHE A 79 -13.65 5.97 -8.00
CA PHE A 79 -13.12 4.91 -8.83
C PHE A 79 -12.35 3.83 -8.05
N VAL A 80 -12.18 3.96 -6.73
CA VAL A 80 -11.54 2.94 -5.89
C VAL A 80 -12.61 2.05 -5.28
N LYS A 81 -12.52 0.73 -5.52
CA LYS A 81 -13.49 -0.27 -5.05
C LYS A 81 -12.81 -1.45 -4.35
N ASN A 82 -13.62 -2.21 -3.62
CA ASN A 82 -13.26 -3.53 -3.10
C ASN A 82 -11.91 -3.53 -2.36
N VAL A 83 -11.71 -2.50 -1.54
CA VAL A 83 -10.48 -2.32 -0.77
C VAL A 83 -10.39 -3.41 0.29
N SER A 84 -9.25 -4.09 0.34
CA SER A 84 -8.91 -5.08 1.35
C SER A 84 -7.55 -4.73 1.96
N SER A 85 -7.38 -5.04 3.25
CA SER A 85 -6.12 -4.91 3.97
C SER A 85 -5.95 -6.12 4.86
N VAL A 86 -4.80 -6.78 4.74
CA VAL A 86 -4.36 -7.86 5.62
C VAL A 86 -2.95 -7.59 6.09
N ASP A 87 -2.65 -7.96 7.33
CA ASP A 87 -1.34 -7.74 7.93
C ASP A 87 -0.82 -8.96 8.68
N TYR A 88 0.51 -9.03 8.82
CA TYR A 88 1.24 -10.14 9.41
C TYR A 88 2.44 -9.61 10.18
N GLU A 89 2.72 -10.24 11.32
CA GLU A 89 4.00 -10.08 11.97
C GLU A 89 5.12 -10.59 11.05
N VAL A 90 6.19 -9.81 10.92
CA VAL A 90 7.32 -10.20 10.07
C VAL A 90 8.17 -11.24 10.78
N ASN A 91 8.35 -12.41 10.16
CA ASN A 91 9.42 -13.33 10.56
C ASN A 91 10.78 -12.75 10.15
N GLU A 92 11.40 -11.99 11.05
CA GLU A 92 12.62 -11.25 10.75
C GLU A 92 13.80 -12.16 10.41
N THR A 93 13.96 -13.28 11.12
CA THR A 93 15.05 -14.24 10.90
C THR A 93 15.01 -14.80 9.49
N ALA A 94 13.86 -15.33 9.06
CA ALA A 94 13.70 -15.87 7.72
C ALA A 94 13.85 -14.77 6.65
N SER A 95 13.30 -13.58 6.91
CA SER A 95 13.33 -12.46 5.98
C SER A 95 14.74 -11.91 5.75
N ARG A 96 15.62 -11.93 6.76
CA ARG A 96 17.04 -11.58 6.60
C ARG A 96 17.77 -12.60 5.72
N ILE A 97 17.51 -13.90 5.90
CA ILE A 97 18.09 -14.97 5.06
C ILE A 97 17.69 -14.79 3.59
N THR A 98 16.44 -14.39 3.33
CA THR A 98 15.89 -14.22 1.98
C THR A 98 16.02 -12.80 1.42
N ARG A 99 16.74 -11.89 2.11
CA ARG A 99 16.99 -10.50 1.71
C ARG A 99 15.76 -9.59 1.66
N GLY A 100 14.68 -9.97 2.34
CA GLY A 100 13.48 -9.15 2.51
C GLY A 100 13.68 -7.99 3.50
N LEU A 101 14.62 -8.13 4.43
CA LEU A 101 15.05 -7.08 5.35
C LEU A 101 16.53 -6.77 5.12
N LYS A 102 16.88 -5.47 5.16
CA LYS A 102 18.27 -5.03 5.18
C LYS A 102 18.84 -5.06 6.60
#